data_AF-A0A928LAU4-F1
#
_entry.id   AF-A0A928LAU4-F1
#
_cell.length_a   1.000
_cell.length_b   1.000
_cell.length_c   1.000
_cell.angle_alpha   90.00
_cell.angle_beta   90.00
_cell.angle_gamma   90.00
#
_symmetry.space_group_name_H-M   'P 1'
#
loop_
_entity.id
_entity.type
_entity.pdbx_description
1 polymer ?
#
loop_
_entity_poly.entity_id
_entity_poly.type
_entity_poly.pdbx_seq_one_letter_code
_entity_poly.pdbx_strand_id
1 'polypeptide(L)'
;MNIQVLESLPEVINKYKENLEADEITVFTSKLNAFGTDKDRTLGGPESTFTLTNKRIIVNNGKGTWDFDLMDDVIGIRKYDNGKKFIMRTVYYVVDFKEEVESGIPGAFMKGMHLYLDKKNIALFDELLQKLI
;
A
#
# COMPACT_ATOMS: atom_id res chain seq x y z
N MET A 1 7.14 -1.42 -12.32
CA MET A 1 5.70 -1.17 -12.23
C MET A 1 5.32 -0.16 -13.30
N ASN A 2 4.31 -0.44 -14.13
CA ASN A 2 3.85 0.51 -15.15
C ASN A 2 2.84 1.50 -14.56
N ILE A 3 3.36 2.58 -13.98
CA ILE A 3 2.54 3.60 -13.29
C ILE A 3 1.70 4.45 -14.25
N GLN A 4 2.06 4.53 -15.53
CA GLN A 4 1.28 5.30 -16.53
C GLN A 4 -0.13 4.73 -16.69
N VAL A 5 -0.30 3.42 -16.42
CA VAL A 5 -1.61 2.79 -16.41
C VAL A 5 -2.53 3.44 -15.37
N LEU A 6 -2.00 3.89 -14.23
CA LEU A 6 -2.79 4.50 -13.17
C LEU A 6 -3.48 5.79 -13.63
N GLU A 7 -2.88 6.56 -14.53
CA GLU A 7 -3.47 7.77 -15.11
C GLU A 7 -4.71 7.47 -15.96
N SER A 8 -4.81 6.24 -16.49
CA SER A 8 -5.95 5.80 -17.31
C SER A 8 -7.08 5.14 -16.50
N LEU A 9 -6.85 4.88 -15.21
CA LEU A 9 -7.84 4.21 -14.37
C LEU A 9 -8.94 5.20 -13.95
N PRO A 10 -10.18 4.72 -13.78
CA PRO A 10 -11.24 5.56 -13.27
C PRO A 10 -10.93 5.97 -11.83
N GLU A 11 -11.21 7.24 -11.51
CA GLU A 11 -11.19 7.72 -10.14
C GLU A 11 -12.21 6.94 -9.30
N VAL A 12 -11.79 6.53 -8.11
CA VAL A 12 -12.65 5.98 -7.07
C VAL A 12 -12.79 6.99 -5.93
N ILE A 13 -13.80 6.80 -5.09
CA ILE A 13 -14.05 7.68 -3.96
C ILE A 13 -12.83 7.73 -3.03
N ASN A 14 -12.33 8.94 -2.75
CA ASN A 14 -11.37 9.23 -1.68
C ASN A 14 -12.03 9.04 -0.30
N LYS A 15 -12.25 7.78 0.06
CA LYS A 15 -13.03 7.37 1.24
C LYS A 15 -12.46 7.88 2.56
N TYR A 16 -11.15 8.06 2.62
CA TYR A 16 -10.43 8.45 3.83
C TYR A 16 -10.06 9.93 3.86
N LYS A 17 -10.47 10.69 2.83
CA LYS A 17 -10.28 12.14 2.73
C LYS A 17 -8.82 12.55 2.80
N GLU A 18 -7.96 11.80 2.12
CA GLU A 18 -6.56 12.16 1.97
C GLU A 18 -6.45 13.53 1.27
N ASN A 19 -5.44 14.32 1.63
CA ASN A 19 -5.24 15.64 1.04
C ASN A 19 -4.52 15.50 -0.31
N LEU A 20 -5.30 15.41 -1.39
CA LEU A 20 -4.81 15.18 -2.75
C LEU A 20 -4.44 16.49 -3.46
N GLU A 21 -3.46 16.41 -4.35
CA GLU A 21 -3.18 17.48 -5.31
C GLU A 21 -4.30 17.61 -6.36
N ALA A 22 -4.36 18.73 -7.08
CA ALA A 22 -5.46 19.03 -8.00
C ALA A 22 -5.59 18.04 -9.18
N ASP A 23 -4.48 17.43 -9.59
CA ASP A 23 -4.35 16.44 -10.67
C ASP A 23 -4.10 15.01 -10.13
N GLU A 24 -4.28 14.82 -8.83
CA GLU A 24 -4.13 13.53 -8.17
C GLU A 24 -5.51 12.91 -7.92
N ILE A 25 -5.71 11.71 -8.46
CA ILE A 25 -6.93 10.94 -8.31
C ILE A 25 -6.70 9.69 -7.47
N THR A 26 -7.70 9.33 -6.67
CA THR A 26 -7.67 8.06 -5.96
C THR A 26 -8.03 6.93 -6.91
N VAL A 27 -7.22 5.86 -6.97
CA VAL A 27 -7.51 4.68 -7.81
C VAL A 27 -7.89 3.46 -6.97
N PHE A 28 -7.50 3.43 -5.69
CA PHE A 28 -7.86 2.35 -4.78
C PHE A 28 -7.80 2.80 -3.32
N THR A 29 -8.74 2.31 -2.51
CA THR A 29 -8.71 2.51 -1.06
C THR A 29 -9.05 1.22 -0.32
N SER A 30 -8.41 0.99 0.83
CA SER A 30 -8.71 -0.15 1.70
C SER A 30 -8.48 0.17 3.16
N LYS A 31 -9.26 -0.46 4.05
CA LYS A 31 -8.82 -0.65 5.43
C LYS A 31 -7.76 -1.74 5.44
N LEU A 32 -6.80 -1.63 6.35
CA LEU A 32 -5.79 -2.64 6.58
C LEU A 32 -6.14 -3.38 7.88
N ASN A 33 -5.92 -4.69 7.88
CA ASN A 33 -5.88 -5.46 9.13
C ASN A 33 -4.63 -5.10 9.93
N ALA A 34 -3.52 -4.88 9.23
CA ALA A 34 -2.26 -4.39 9.78
C ALA A 34 -1.34 -3.91 8.63
N PHE A 35 -0.29 -3.19 9.01
CA PHE A 35 0.90 -3.05 8.17
C PHE A 35 2.16 -2.90 9.01
N GLY A 36 3.29 -3.14 8.37
CA GLY A 36 4.60 -3.05 8.99
C GLY A 36 5.72 -2.85 7.98
N THR A 37 6.94 -2.79 8.48
CA THR A 37 8.15 -2.72 7.66
C THR A 37 8.41 -4.05 6.94
N ASP A 38 9.36 -4.04 6.00
CA ASP A 38 9.93 -5.24 5.36
C ASP A 38 10.56 -6.24 6.35
N LYS A 39 10.82 -5.81 7.60
CA LYS A 39 11.33 -6.61 8.71
C LYS A 39 10.20 -7.05 9.68
N ASP A 40 8.96 -6.97 9.24
CA ASP A 40 7.74 -7.32 9.99
C ASP A 40 7.54 -6.54 11.30
N ARG A 41 8.15 -5.35 11.43
CA ARG A 41 7.87 -4.46 12.56
C ARG A 41 6.53 -3.77 12.33
N THR A 42 5.56 -4.00 13.20
CA THR A 42 4.22 -3.42 13.08
C THR A 42 4.26 -1.90 13.23
N LEU A 43 3.66 -1.21 12.24
CA LEU A 43 3.48 0.23 12.22
C LEU A 43 2.01 0.63 12.45
N GLY A 44 1.06 -0.23 12.05
CA GLY A 44 -0.37 0.02 12.29
C GLY A 44 -1.23 -1.24 12.27
N GLY A 45 -2.42 -1.14 12.87
CA GLY A 45 -3.39 -2.23 13.03
C GLY A 45 -4.71 -2.00 12.27
N PRO A 46 -5.84 -2.56 12.75
CA PRO A 46 -7.13 -2.57 12.03
C PRO A 46 -7.78 -1.21 11.72
N GLU A 47 -7.34 -0.15 12.39
CA GLU A 47 -7.79 1.22 12.09
C GLU A 47 -6.95 1.91 11.01
N SER A 48 -5.95 1.22 10.47
CA SER A 48 -5.10 1.79 9.44
C SER A 48 -5.78 1.76 8.07
N THR A 49 -5.47 2.77 7.27
CA THR A 49 -5.98 2.94 5.91
C THR A 49 -4.83 2.91 4.92
N PHE A 50 -5.16 2.42 3.72
CA PHE A 50 -4.30 2.46 2.55
C PHE A 50 -5.05 3.12 1.41
N THR A 51 -4.40 4.07 0.77
CA THR A 51 -4.86 4.77 -0.42
C THR A 51 -3.76 4.70 -1.47
N LEU A 52 -4.11 4.24 -2.66
CA LEU A 52 -3.26 4.33 -3.84
C LEU A 52 -3.87 5.38 -4.76
N THR A 53 -3.06 6.31 -5.19
CA THR A 53 -3.42 7.32 -6.19
C THR A 53 -2.68 7.06 -7.50
N ASN A 54 -2.90 7.90 -8.50
CA ASN A 54 -2.08 7.90 -9.71
C ASN A 54 -0.64 8.40 -9.46
N LYS A 55 -0.32 8.95 -8.28
CA LYS A 55 0.98 9.54 -7.98
C LYS A 55 1.72 8.90 -6.82
N ARG A 56 1.03 8.50 -5.74
CA ARG A 56 1.65 8.07 -4.49
C ARG A 56 0.87 6.97 -3.77
N ILE A 57 1.54 6.37 -2.80
CA ILE A 57 0.95 5.48 -1.80
C ILE A 57 0.82 6.26 -0.50
N ILE A 58 -0.35 6.22 0.10
CA ILE A 58 -0.60 6.80 1.42
C ILE A 58 -1.06 5.69 2.36
N VAL A 59 -0.35 5.53 3.47
CA VAL A 59 -0.71 4.63 4.57
C VAL A 59 -0.85 5.45 5.84
N ASN A 60 -1.97 5.33 6.54
CA ASN A 60 -2.25 6.12 7.73
C ASN A 60 -2.73 5.20 8.85
N ASN A 61 -2.17 5.33 10.06
CA ASN A 61 -2.59 4.54 11.23
C ASN A 61 -3.36 5.37 12.29
N GLY A 62 -3.73 6.61 11.97
CA GLY A 62 -4.35 7.59 12.86
C GLY A 62 -3.38 8.38 13.74
N LYS A 63 -2.09 8.01 13.77
CA LYS A 63 -1.02 8.70 14.53
C LYS A 63 0.11 9.21 13.65
N GLY A 64 0.36 8.53 12.54
CA GLY A 64 1.35 8.87 11.54
C GLY A 64 0.83 8.52 10.16
N THR A 65 1.42 9.21 9.18
CA THR A 65 1.15 9.04 7.76
C THR A 65 2.46 8.73 7.07
N TRP A 66 2.45 7.68 6.28
CA TRP A 66 3.54 7.30 5.39
C TRP A 66 3.06 7.57 3.98
N ASP A 67 3.80 8.43 3.29
CA ASP A 67 3.46 8.93 1.97
C ASP A 67 4.68 8.76 1.08
N PHE A 68 4.52 8.03 -0.02
CA PHE A 68 5.61 7.64 -0.92
C PHE A 68 5.22 7.88 -2.36
N ASP A 69 5.99 8.69 -3.05
CA ASP A 69 5.82 8.95 -4.47
C ASP A 69 6.12 7.67 -5.28
N LEU A 70 5.22 7.32 -6.19
CA LEU A 70 5.36 6.10 -6.99
C LEU A 70 6.50 6.17 -8.00
N MET A 71 6.78 7.37 -8.53
CA MET A 71 7.87 7.61 -9.48
C MET A 71 9.19 7.63 -8.77
N ASP A 72 9.29 8.26 -7.60
CA ASP A 72 10.56 8.56 -6.94
C ASP A 72 10.94 7.54 -5.87
N ASP A 73 9.99 7.04 -5.08
CA ASP A 73 10.28 6.23 -3.89
C ASP A 73 10.04 4.73 -4.11
N VAL A 74 9.13 4.34 -5.00
CA VAL A 74 8.63 2.95 -5.11
C VAL A 74 9.24 2.21 -6.31
N ILE A 75 9.76 1.00 -6.07
CA ILE A 75 10.19 0.07 -7.13
C ILE A 75 8.98 -0.66 -7.72
N GLY A 76 8.10 -1.14 -6.84
CA GLY A 76 6.89 -1.83 -7.25
C GLY A 76 6.09 -2.38 -6.08
N ILE A 77 4.93 -2.92 -6.43
CA ILE A 77 4.02 -3.58 -5.50
C ILE A 77 3.79 -5.00 -5.98
N ARG A 78 3.90 -5.98 -5.08
CA ARG A 78 3.70 -7.39 -5.41
C ARG A 78 2.96 -8.12 -4.32
N LYS A 79 2.21 -9.15 -4.72
CA LYS A 79 1.53 -10.03 -3.77
C LYS A 79 2.51 -11.06 -3.20
N TYR A 80 2.44 -11.27 -1.89
CA TYR A 80 2.94 -12.46 -1.24
C TYR A 80 1.77 -13.36 -0.84
N ASP A 81 1.84 -14.63 -1.21
CA ASP A 81 0.88 -15.66 -0.83
C ASP A 81 1.62 -16.96 -0.56
N ASN A 82 1.60 -17.44 0.67
CA ASN A 82 2.33 -18.64 1.04
C ASN A 82 1.63 -19.95 0.61
N GLY A 83 0.44 -19.90 0.00
CA GLY A 83 -0.25 -21.04 -0.59
C GLY A 83 -0.64 -22.16 0.38
N LYS A 84 -0.45 -22.01 1.70
CA LYS A 84 -0.75 -23.05 2.70
C LYS A 84 -2.27 -23.25 2.83
N LYS A 85 -2.69 -24.45 3.26
CA LYS A 85 -4.10 -24.75 3.58
C LYS A 85 -4.66 -23.68 4.53
N PHE A 86 -5.94 -23.34 4.34
CA PHE A 86 -6.70 -22.20 4.90
C PHE A 86 -6.31 -21.68 6.30
N ILE A 87 -5.87 -22.55 7.21
CA ILE A 87 -5.52 -22.25 8.60
C ILE A 87 -4.16 -21.53 8.75
N MET A 88 -3.24 -21.69 7.77
CA MET A 88 -1.91 -21.06 7.80
C MET A 88 -1.66 -20.17 6.57
N ARG A 89 -2.69 -19.92 5.75
CA ARG A 89 -2.54 -19.07 4.58
C ARG A 89 -2.30 -17.63 5.02
N THR A 90 -1.18 -17.07 4.60
CA THR A 90 -0.85 -15.67 4.83
C THR A 90 -0.79 -14.97 3.49
N VAL A 91 -1.57 -13.90 3.35
CA VAL A 91 -1.60 -13.04 2.17
C VAL A 91 -1.31 -11.61 2.62
N TYR A 92 -0.33 -10.99 1.98
CA TYR A 92 -0.04 -9.56 2.12
C TYR A 92 0.55 -9.03 0.82
N TYR A 93 0.66 -7.72 0.73
CA TYR A 93 1.27 -7.04 -0.40
C TYR A 93 2.54 -6.37 0.06
N VAL A 94 3.60 -6.54 -0.71
CA VAL A 94 4.90 -5.91 -0.48
C VAL A 94 4.97 -4.68 -1.36
N VAL A 95 5.28 -3.55 -0.75
CA VAL A 95 5.72 -2.33 -1.44
C VAL A 95 7.22 -2.27 -1.25
N ASP A 96 7.98 -2.40 -2.34
CA ASP A 96 9.45 -2.33 -2.31
C ASP A 96 9.89 -0.88 -2.61
N PHE A 97 10.78 -0.32 -1.79
CA PHE A 97 11.29 1.05 -1.94
C PHE A 97 12.64 1.09 -2.65
N LYS A 98 12.92 2.18 -3.36
CA LYS A 98 14.21 2.40 -4.03
C LYS A 98 15.35 2.59 -3.05
N GLU A 99 15.08 3.34 -1.98
CA GLU A 99 16.04 3.65 -0.94
C GLU A 99 15.50 3.22 0.43
N GLU A 100 16.41 3.09 1.40
CA GLU A 100 16.03 2.86 2.79
C GLU A 100 15.51 4.16 3.41
N VAL A 101 14.32 4.11 4.03
CA VAL A 101 13.64 5.27 4.60
C VAL A 101 13.37 5.08 6.09
N GLU A 102 13.20 6.17 6.83
CA GLU A 102 12.79 6.11 8.24
C GLU A 102 11.38 5.51 8.37
N SER A 103 11.22 4.56 9.28
CA SER A 103 9.94 3.88 9.50
C SER A 103 8.94 4.69 10.34
N GLY A 104 9.33 5.88 10.82
CA GLY A 104 8.58 6.64 11.84
C GLY A 104 8.77 6.13 13.26
N ILE A 105 9.58 5.07 13.45
CA ILE A 105 10.05 4.64 14.76
C ILE A 105 11.50 5.10 14.94
N PRO A 106 11.85 5.80 16.05
CA PRO A 106 13.19 6.34 16.24
C PRO A 106 14.29 5.31 16.04
N GLY A 107 15.24 5.64 15.16
CA GLY A 107 16.39 4.79 14.84
C GLY A 107 16.08 3.54 14.02
N ALA A 108 14.87 3.42 13.46
CA ALA A 108 14.49 2.27 12.65
C ALA A 108 14.15 2.66 11.21
N PHE A 109 14.74 1.91 10.29
CA PHE A 109 14.61 2.10 8.85
C PHE A 109 14.02 0.87 8.16
N MET A 110 13.39 1.12 7.01
CA MET A 110 12.72 0.12 6.20
C MET A 110 13.07 0.27 4.72
N LYS A 111 13.12 -0.86 4.01
CA LYS A 111 13.28 -0.93 2.54
C LYS A 111 11.97 -1.27 1.82
N GLY A 112 10.89 -1.35 2.58
CA GLY A 112 9.58 -1.65 2.05
C GLY A 112 8.55 -1.76 3.15
N MET A 113 7.32 -2.03 2.75
CA MET A 113 6.18 -2.23 3.64
C MET A 113 5.41 -3.50 3.29
N HIS A 114 4.90 -4.16 4.32
CA HIS A 114 3.95 -5.25 4.19
C HIS A 114 2.54 -4.74 4.53
N LEU A 115 1.62 -4.85 3.58
CA LEU A 115 0.22 -4.41 3.70
C LEU A 115 -0.70 -5.62 3.80
N TYR A 116 -1.43 -5.74 4.91
CA TYR A 116 -2.40 -6.81 5.12
C TYR A 116 -3.81 -6.26 4.89
N LEU A 117 -4.34 -6.41 3.67
CA LEU A 117 -5.66 -5.90 3.29
C LEU A 117 -6.79 -6.71 3.94
N ASP A 118 -7.96 -6.06 4.12
CA ASP A 118 -9.22 -6.76 4.38
C ASP A 118 -9.52 -7.75 3.25
N LYS A 119 -9.99 -8.96 3.59
CA LYS A 119 -10.26 -10.05 2.65
C LYS A 119 -11.15 -9.64 1.49
N LYS A 120 -12.13 -8.76 1.74
CA LYS A 120 -13.05 -8.28 0.69
C LYS A 120 -12.37 -7.45 -0.41
N ASN A 121 -11.20 -6.88 -0.12
CA ASN A 121 -10.47 -6.00 -1.03
C ASN A 121 -9.32 -6.69 -1.76
N ILE A 122 -8.97 -7.93 -1.37
CA ILE A 122 -7.87 -8.70 -1.98
C ILE A 122 -8.11 -8.91 -3.48
N ALA A 123 -9.29 -9.40 -3.87
CA ALA A 123 -9.57 -9.69 -5.28
C ALA A 123 -9.52 -8.42 -6.16
N LEU A 124 -10.05 -7.30 -5.64
CA LEU A 124 -10.02 -6.01 -6.33
C LEU A 124 -8.59 -5.50 -6.49
N PHE A 125 -7.76 -5.61 -5.46
CA PHE A 125 -6.38 -5.16 -5.53
C PHE A 125 -5.51 -6.08 -6.40
N ASP A 126 -5.79 -7.39 -6.43
CA ASP A 126 -5.13 -8.32 -7.35
C ASP A 126 -5.40 -7.96 -8.81
N GLU A 127 -6.65 -7.65 -9.16
CA GLU A 127 -7.02 -7.22 -10.52
C GLU A 127 -6.31 -5.91 -10.89
N LEU A 128 -6.23 -4.96 -9.95
CA LEU A 128 -5.49 -3.73 -10.15
C LEU A 128 -4.01 -3.99 -10.40
N LEU A 129 -3.36 -4.80 -9.56
CA LEU A 129 -1.94 -5.12 -9.72
C LEU A 129 -1.63 -5.79 -11.05
N GLN A 130 -2.52 -6.64 -11.57
CA GLN A 130 -2.34 -7.24 -12.90
C GLN A 130 -2.26 -6.21 -14.02
N LYS A 131 -2.91 -5.04 -13.86
CA LYS A 131 -2.84 -3.93 -14.82
C LYS A 131 -1.53 -3.15 -14.74
N LEU A 132 -0.79 -3.29 -13.62
CA LEU A 132 0.46 -2.56 -13.36
C LEU A 132 1.73 -3.34 -13.71
N ILE A 133 1.58 -4.58 -14.19
CA ILE A 133 2.68 -5.45 -14.67
C ILE A 133 3.08 -5.03 -16.09
#